data_AF-A0A1Y1W043-F1
#
_entry.id   AF-A0A1Y1W043-F1
#
_cell.length_a   1.000
_cell.length_b   1.000
_cell.length_c   1.000
_cell.angle_alpha   90.00
_cell.angle_beta   90.00
_cell.angle_gamma   90.00
#
_symmetry.space_group_name_H-M   'P 1'
#
loop_
_entity.id
_entity.type
_entity.pdbx_description
1 polymer ?
#
loop_
_entity_poly.entity_id
_entity_poly.type
_entity_poly.pdbx_seq_one_letter_code
_entity_poly.pdbx_strand_id
1 'polypeptide(L)'
;MLHVFALWQKCTGSITQPSLKIRSIDEAMFEKYVPLHRGMREIAHGVMHWEIDSWYQLPQMTQSKELILANQRYQIMLHPESYRHKGYVSVFLSCFNRDQPQLQHPCAYFSLVISNINDPTINHHLAFECRFNKRTWAYGKEAFISHQNLTGPASRFKEAIMQSGTLRISAYVRVIWDETGILWEDMRNIPMYPIVRCVGLHRHPEYHYIGPMLQAIFHMRILRNAIYMIPTTAHNPKTSVASALQRLFRQLESSQQPVAIDELAIALKRNNITSLSMNTMHDFYSIFRRKLASIMSGSVATGIINKLFQGRIRTTVFYPGTHQTTNYVEDFYDFHVDLNWFHNLTEFFTHYCKLMPLQQSAQVPQFAGFAGNAQQRMTFEKLPPVLQIYLNRFDVDPGTLRIKKSESAFEYPQAIDLSDYKSSAADHLQWSRYLLYGAFFHLSIPSDPHAFTCYLSPGSPTRWLHFVNGGVTPATHYEVFDYHGAPDPVRIDRDDKRSLFRRSEHVYMLMYVREDLRDFILNGSDVMALHNVY
;
A
#
# COMPACT_ATOMS: atom_id res chain seq x y z
N MET A 1 5.69 -23.89 7.39
CA MET A 1 5.74 -22.79 6.39
C MET A 1 6.33 -23.21 5.05
N LEU A 2 7.30 -24.13 4.98
CA LEU A 2 7.80 -24.73 3.72
C LEU A 2 6.77 -25.61 2.97
N HIS A 3 5.78 -26.18 3.67
CA HIS A 3 4.75 -27.01 3.04
C HIS A 3 3.75 -26.25 2.16
N VAL A 4 3.54 -24.94 2.38
CA VAL A 4 2.61 -24.14 1.57
C VAL A 4 3.26 -23.72 0.24
N PHE A 5 4.58 -23.48 0.25
CA PHE A 5 5.35 -23.22 -0.98
C PHE A 5 5.58 -24.50 -1.80
N ALA A 6 5.83 -25.64 -1.17
CA ALA A 6 6.05 -26.92 -1.86
C ALA A 6 4.78 -27.49 -2.52
N LEU A 7 3.59 -27.14 -2.01
CA LEU A 7 2.33 -27.45 -2.69
C LEU A 7 2.15 -26.64 -3.99
N TRP A 8 2.78 -25.48 -4.12
CA TRP A 8 2.57 -24.60 -5.27
C TRP A 8 3.42 -24.97 -6.50
N GLN A 9 4.65 -25.48 -6.32
CA GLN A 9 5.41 -26.06 -7.44
C GLN A 9 4.79 -27.38 -7.98
N LYS A 10 3.86 -28.00 -7.22
CA LYS A 10 3.05 -29.12 -7.71
C LYS A 10 1.68 -28.67 -8.28
N CYS A 11 1.26 -27.43 -8.04
CA CYS A 11 0.03 -26.84 -8.59
C CYS A 11 0.26 -25.98 -9.84
N THR A 12 1.49 -25.92 -10.37
CA THR A 12 1.77 -25.45 -11.74
C THR A 12 1.58 -26.55 -12.79
N GLY A 13 1.21 -27.77 -12.37
CA GLY A 13 0.76 -28.84 -13.25
C GLY A 13 -0.75 -28.78 -13.45
N SER A 14 -1.16 -28.58 -14.70
CA SER A 14 -2.56 -28.48 -15.17
C SER A 14 -3.26 -27.18 -14.73
N ILE A 15 -3.00 -26.12 -15.51
CA ILE A 15 -3.98 -25.05 -15.75
C ILE A 15 -5.25 -25.75 -16.23
N THR A 16 -6.24 -25.85 -15.35
CA THR A 16 -7.55 -26.42 -15.67
C THR A 16 -8.12 -25.65 -16.86
N GLN A 17 -8.56 -26.42 -17.85
CA GLN A 17 -9.03 -25.97 -19.17
C GLN A 17 -9.93 -24.72 -19.08
N PRO A 18 -9.84 -23.79 -20.06
CA PRO A 18 -10.84 -22.72 -20.18
C PRO A 18 -12.23 -23.36 -20.25
N SER A 19 -13.10 -22.92 -19.33
CA SER A 19 -14.54 -23.16 -19.41
C SER A 19 -15.03 -22.78 -20.80
N LEU A 20 -16.00 -23.54 -21.34
CA LEU A 20 -16.66 -23.39 -22.66
C LEU A 20 -16.25 -22.13 -23.43
N LYS A 21 -15.68 -22.28 -24.65
CA LYS A 21 -15.38 -21.17 -25.58
C LYS A 21 -16.40 -20.04 -25.41
N ILE A 22 -16.02 -19.02 -24.66
CA ILE A 22 -16.84 -17.84 -24.42
C ILE A 22 -16.98 -17.18 -25.78
N ARG A 23 -18.20 -16.76 -26.15
CA ARG A 23 -18.38 -16.13 -27.45
C ARG A 23 -17.61 -14.82 -27.43
N SER A 24 -17.03 -14.41 -28.55
CA SER A 24 -16.29 -13.14 -28.66
C SER A 24 -17.13 -11.93 -28.20
N ILE A 25 -18.46 -11.99 -28.37
CA ILE A 25 -19.37 -10.96 -27.88
C ILE A 25 -19.43 -10.91 -26.34
N ASP A 26 -19.36 -12.05 -25.67
CA ASP A 26 -19.38 -12.13 -24.21
C ASP A 26 -18.05 -11.65 -23.63
N GLU A 27 -16.93 -11.92 -24.29
CA GLU A 27 -15.61 -11.36 -23.96
C GLU A 27 -15.63 -9.82 -23.99
N ALA A 28 -16.20 -9.22 -25.05
CA ALA A 28 -16.36 -7.77 -25.13
C ALA A 28 -17.26 -7.22 -24.01
N MET A 29 -18.26 -7.99 -23.57
CA MET A 29 -19.14 -7.59 -22.46
C MET A 29 -18.44 -7.67 -21.10
N PHE A 30 -17.43 -8.53 -20.91
CA PHE A 30 -16.63 -8.52 -19.69
C PHE A 30 -15.91 -7.18 -19.49
N GLU A 31 -15.29 -6.64 -20.54
CA GLU A 31 -14.63 -5.32 -20.46
C GLU A 31 -15.62 -4.17 -20.30
N LYS A 32 -16.88 -4.37 -20.69
CA LYS A 32 -17.94 -3.38 -20.51
C LYS A 32 -18.56 -3.39 -19.12
N TYR A 33 -18.83 -4.57 -18.56
CA TYR A 33 -19.61 -4.72 -17.33
C TYR A 33 -18.74 -4.96 -16.10
N VAL A 34 -17.61 -5.64 -16.27
CA VAL A 34 -16.67 -5.99 -15.19
C VAL A 34 -15.22 -5.81 -15.64
N PRO A 35 -14.81 -4.61 -16.10
CA PRO A 35 -13.42 -4.35 -16.47
C PRO A 35 -12.50 -4.45 -15.25
N LEU A 36 -11.39 -5.19 -15.40
CA LEU A 36 -10.39 -5.25 -14.34
C LEU A 36 -9.87 -3.84 -14.05
N HIS A 37 -9.76 -3.53 -12.76
CA HIS A 37 -9.28 -2.24 -12.29
C HIS A 37 -8.43 -2.43 -11.04
N ARG A 38 -7.72 -1.38 -10.63
CA ARG A 38 -7.02 -1.33 -9.34
C ARG A 38 -6.01 -2.46 -9.13
N GLY A 39 -5.30 -2.85 -10.18
CA GLY A 39 -4.32 -3.94 -10.13
C GLY A 39 -4.93 -5.31 -9.78
N MET A 40 -6.26 -5.47 -9.84
CA MET A 40 -6.90 -6.76 -9.59
C MET A 40 -6.35 -7.81 -10.53
N ARG A 41 -6.02 -8.97 -9.95
CA ARG A 41 -5.53 -10.13 -10.69
C ARG A 41 -6.64 -11.15 -10.78
N GLU A 42 -6.99 -11.53 -12.00
CA GLU A 42 -7.99 -12.56 -12.25
C GLU A 42 -7.40 -13.96 -12.11
N ILE A 43 -8.15 -14.86 -11.49
CA ILE A 43 -7.88 -16.30 -11.44
C ILE A 43 -8.60 -17.01 -12.59
N ALA A 44 -9.88 -16.70 -12.79
CA ALA A 44 -10.73 -17.26 -13.84
C ALA A 44 -11.93 -16.33 -14.08
N HIS A 45 -12.54 -16.42 -15.26
CA HIS A 45 -13.83 -15.80 -15.54
C HIS A 45 -14.76 -16.73 -16.32
N GLY A 46 -16.05 -16.40 -16.29
CA GLY A 46 -17.04 -17.10 -17.09
C GLY A 46 -18.40 -16.43 -17.01
N VAL A 47 -19.20 -16.70 -18.03
CA VAL A 47 -20.55 -16.16 -18.17
C VAL A 47 -21.56 -17.29 -18.06
N MET A 48 -22.69 -17.02 -17.42
CA MET A 48 -23.87 -17.85 -17.54
C MET A 48 -25.02 -17.04 -18.10
N HIS A 49 -25.74 -17.61 -19.06
CA HIS A 49 -26.98 -17.06 -19.59
C HIS A 49 -28.13 -17.98 -19.20
N TRP A 50 -29.18 -17.40 -18.65
CA TRP A 50 -30.39 -18.08 -18.25
C TRP A 50 -31.58 -17.46 -18.97
N GLU A 51 -32.09 -18.17 -19.97
CA GLU A 51 -33.26 -17.77 -20.74
C GLU A 51 -34.52 -18.20 -19.98
N ILE A 52 -35.45 -17.26 -19.85
CA ILE A 52 -36.75 -17.44 -19.22
C ILE A 52 -37.79 -17.38 -20.33
N ASP A 53 -38.49 -18.49 -20.54
CA ASP A 53 -39.53 -18.59 -21.57
C ASP A 53 -40.93 -18.26 -21.04
N SER A 54 -41.14 -18.28 -19.72
CA SER A 54 -42.45 -18.08 -19.09
C SER A 54 -42.35 -17.42 -17.72
N TRP A 55 -42.05 -16.12 -17.72
CA TRP A 55 -41.87 -15.30 -16.51
C TRP A 55 -43.02 -15.43 -15.51
N TYR A 56 -44.26 -15.37 -16.00
CA TYR A 56 -45.46 -15.39 -15.15
C TYR A 56 -45.74 -16.74 -14.48
N GLN A 57 -45.04 -17.81 -14.87
CA GLN A 57 -45.12 -19.14 -14.27
C GLN A 57 -43.98 -19.41 -13.28
N LEU A 58 -43.06 -18.46 -13.12
CA LEU A 58 -41.94 -18.65 -12.20
C LEU A 58 -42.42 -18.68 -10.75
N PRO A 59 -41.86 -19.57 -9.92
CA PRO A 59 -42.12 -19.55 -8.49
C PRO A 59 -41.52 -18.30 -7.84
N GLN A 60 -41.91 -18.03 -6.59
CA GLN A 60 -41.45 -16.89 -5.79
C GLN A 60 -39.91 -16.84 -5.63
N MET A 61 -39.24 -17.98 -5.76
CA MET A 61 -37.78 -18.11 -5.77
C MET A 61 -37.38 -19.22 -6.74
N THR A 62 -36.43 -18.94 -7.61
CA THR A 62 -35.87 -19.92 -8.57
C THR A 62 -34.38 -19.66 -8.81
N GLN A 63 -33.68 -20.68 -9.29
CA GLN A 63 -32.23 -20.64 -9.52
C GLN A 63 -31.88 -21.15 -10.92
N SER A 64 -30.81 -20.59 -11.49
CA SER A 64 -30.25 -21.05 -12.77
C SER A 64 -29.50 -22.38 -12.63
N LYS A 65 -29.06 -22.93 -13.77
CA LYS A 65 -28.02 -23.97 -13.79
C LYS A 65 -26.72 -23.45 -13.16
N GLU A 66 -25.91 -24.39 -12.67
CA GLU A 66 -24.60 -24.10 -12.07
C GLU A 66 -23.56 -23.72 -13.13
N LEU A 67 -22.78 -22.68 -12.85
CA LEU A 67 -21.53 -22.36 -13.53
C LEU A 67 -20.36 -22.70 -12.59
N ILE A 68 -19.41 -23.49 -13.06
CA ILE A 68 -18.22 -23.86 -12.28
C ILE A 68 -17.04 -22.98 -12.72
N LEU A 69 -16.48 -22.19 -11.80
CA LEU A 69 -15.30 -21.36 -12.03
C LEU A 69 -14.36 -21.46 -10.83
N ALA A 70 -13.05 -21.67 -11.08
CA ALA A 70 -12.04 -21.80 -10.03
C ALA A 70 -12.46 -22.76 -8.89
N ASN A 71 -13.05 -23.90 -9.25
CA ASN A 71 -13.59 -24.92 -8.34
C ASN A 71 -14.74 -24.45 -7.41
N GLN A 72 -15.40 -23.34 -7.75
CA GLN A 72 -16.58 -22.82 -7.05
C GLN A 72 -17.81 -22.94 -7.94
N ARG A 73 -18.97 -23.18 -7.33
CA ARG A 73 -20.26 -23.31 -8.04
C ARG A 73 -21.06 -22.03 -7.86
N TYR A 74 -21.32 -21.36 -8.98
CA TYR A 74 -22.11 -20.13 -9.03
C TYR A 74 -23.48 -20.39 -9.64
N GLN A 75 -24.52 -19.75 -9.10
CA GLN A 75 -25.87 -19.76 -9.67
C GLN A 75 -26.53 -18.40 -9.52
N ILE A 76 -27.27 -17.97 -10.53
CA ILE A 76 -28.19 -16.84 -10.41
C ILE A 76 -29.37 -17.30 -9.56
N MET A 77 -29.71 -16.48 -8.58
CA MET A 77 -30.92 -16.59 -7.77
C MET A 77 -31.84 -15.43 -8.10
N LEU A 78 -33.09 -15.76 -8.44
CA LEU A 78 -34.10 -14.81 -8.87
C LEU A 78 -35.32 -14.91 -7.95
N HIS A 79 -35.80 -13.74 -7.52
CA HIS A 79 -37.13 -13.55 -6.97
C HIS A 79 -37.90 -12.65 -7.94
N PRO A 80 -38.87 -13.19 -8.70
CA PRO A 80 -39.70 -12.38 -9.59
C PRO A 80 -40.40 -11.24 -8.85
N GLU A 81 -40.72 -11.42 -7.57
CA GLU A 81 -41.20 -10.37 -6.65
C GLU A 81 -40.30 -10.33 -5.41
N SER A 82 -39.73 -9.17 -5.08
CA SER A 82 -38.91 -8.99 -3.88
C SER A 82 -39.73 -9.16 -2.61
N TYR A 83 -39.17 -9.84 -1.61
CA TYR A 83 -39.79 -9.95 -0.28
C TYR A 83 -39.82 -8.62 0.48
N ARG A 84 -38.86 -7.73 0.23
CA ARG A 84 -38.67 -6.49 0.99
C ARG A 84 -39.14 -5.25 0.24
N HIS A 85 -39.10 -5.28 -1.09
CA HIS A 85 -39.42 -4.14 -1.95
C HIS A 85 -40.51 -4.51 -2.96
N LYS A 86 -41.77 -4.44 -2.53
CA LYS A 86 -42.93 -4.72 -3.41
C LYS A 86 -42.83 -3.95 -4.72
N GLY A 87 -43.13 -4.60 -5.83
CA GLY A 87 -43.05 -4.01 -7.17
C GLY A 87 -41.67 -4.12 -7.83
N TYR A 88 -40.70 -4.78 -7.18
CA TYR A 88 -39.35 -4.99 -7.71
C TYR A 88 -39.02 -6.47 -7.87
N VAL A 89 -38.14 -6.75 -8.83
CA VAL A 89 -37.44 -8.02 -9.01
C VAL A 89 -36.15 -8.00 -8.19
N SER A 90 -35.82 -9.10 -7.53
CA SER A 90 -34.52 -9.30 -6.87
C SER A 90 -33.65 -10.28 -7.63
N VAL A 91 -32.36 -9.96 -7.79
CA VAL A 91 -31.39 -10.84 -8.45
C VAL A 91 -30.11 -10.90 -7.62
N PHE A 92 -29.65 -12.11 -7.38
CA PHE A 92 -28.42 -12.39 -6.64
C PHE A 92 -27.56 -13.39 -7.40
N LEU A 93 -26.25 -13.32 -7.18
CA LEU A 93 -25.32 -14.41 -7.47
C LEU A 93 -25.09 -15.18 -6.17
N SER A 94 -25.38 -16.48 -6.19
CA SER A 94 -25.07 -17.39 -5.10
C SER A 94 -23.81 -18.19 -5.41
N CYS A 95 -23.01 -18.47 -4.38
CA CYS A 95 -21.78 -19.24 -4.48
C CYS A 95 -21.76 -20.31 -3.38
N PHE A 96 -21.55 -21.56 -3.77
CA PHE A 96 -21.47 -22.69 -2.84
C PHE A 96 -20.18 -23.47 -3.05
N ASN A 97 -19.60 -23.92 -1.94
CA ASN A 97 -18.44 -24.80 -1.93
C ASN A 97 -18.86 -26.12 -1.24
N ARG A 98 -18.88 -27.23 -1.97
CA ARG A 98 -19.17 -28.56 -1.41
C ARG A 98 -17.92 -29.37 -1.10
N ASP A 99 -16.80 -29.10 -1.78
CA ASP A 99 -15.78 -30.14 -1.97
C ASP A 99 -14.33 -29.71 -1.67
N GLN A 100 -13.99 -28.42 -1.40
CA GLN A 100 -12.60 -28.02 -1.09
C GLN A 100 -12.42 -26.91 -0.03
N PRO A 101 -11.77 -27.19 1.12
CA PRO A 101 -11.55 -26.21 2.19
C PRO A 101 -10.39 -25.20 1.95
N GLN A 102 -9.70 -25.22 0.80
CA GLN A 102 -8.54 -24.35 0.55
C GLN A 102 -8.90 -22.97 -0.06
N LEU A 103 -10.02 -22.86 -0.77
CA LEU A 103 -10.63 -21.59 -1.21
C LEU A 103 -11.93 -21.39 -0.44
N GLN A 104 -11.84 -21.23 0.88
CA GLN A 104 -13.04 -21.10 1.72
C GLN A 104 -13.87 -19.86 1.37
N HIS A 105 -13.23 -18.82 0.80
CA HIS A 105 -13.85 -17.52 0.59
C HIS A 105 -13.43 -16.88 -0.75
N PRO A 106 -14.04 -17.27 -1.89
CA PRO A 106 -13.70 -16.69 -3.17
C PRO A 106 -14.17 -15.23 -3.27
N CYS A 107 -13.28 -14.36 -3.75
CA CYS A 107 -13.61 -12.97 -4.10
C CYS A 107 -14.07 -12.94 -5.56
N ALA A 108 -15.26 -12.39 -5.82
CA ALA A 108 -15.81 -12.25 -7.16
C ALA A 108 -16.12 -10.78 -7.47
N TYR A 109 -15.68 -10.34 -8.65
CA TYR A 109 -16.15 -9.14 -9.30
C TYR A 109 -17.09 -9.55 -10.42
N PHE A 110 -18.37 -9.21 -10.30
CA PHE A 110 -19.38 -9.74 -11.21
C PHE A 110 -20.44 -8.71 -11.59
N SER A 111 -21.11 -8.91 -12.71
CA SER A 111 -22.29 -8.14 -13.09
C SER A 111 -23.46 -9.06 -13.35
N LEU A 112 -24.62 -8.68 -12.81
CA LEU A 112 -25.91 -9.29 -13.11
C LEU A 112 -26.60 -8.42 -14.17
N VAL A 113 -27.16 -9.06 -15.20
CA VAL A 113 -27.76 -8.38 -16.35
C VAL A 113 -29.12 -9.02 -16.65
N ILE A 114 -30.19 -8.24 -16.67
CA ILE A 114 -31.46 -8.66 -17.28
C ILE A 114 -31.57 -7.98 -18.64
N SER A 115 -31.74 -8.76 -19.69
CA SER A 115 -31.75 -8.28 -21.08
C SER A 115 -32.90 -8.88 -21.88
N ASN A 116 -33.31 -8.18 -22.93
CA ASN A 116 -34.20 -8.73 -23.94
C ASN A 116 -33.53 -9.92 -24.67
N ILE A 117 -34.32 -10.96 -24.96
CA ILE A 117 -33.83 -12.20 -25.57
C ILE A 117 -33.43 -12.02 -27.04
N ASN A 118 -34.13 -11.12 -27.75
CA ASN A 118 -33.93 -10.82 -29.17
C ASN A 118 -32.89 -9.71 -29.38
N ASP A 119 -32.85 -8.72 -28.49
CA ASP A 119 -31.84 -7.64 -28.50
C ASP A 119 -31.18 -7.45 -27.12
N PRO A 120 -30.03 -8.10 -26.85
CA PRO A 120 -29.32 -7.98 -25.59
C PRO A 120 -28.83 -6.56 -25.25
N THR A 121 -28.81 -5.62 -26.20
CA THR A 121 -28.43 -4.23 -25.94
C THR A 121 -29.48 -3.48 -25.11
N ILE A 122 -30.73 -3.97 -25.13
CA ILE A 122 -31.83 -3.53 -24.26
C ILE A 122 -31.71 -4.30 -22.94
N ASN A 123 -31.06 -3.68 -21.96
CA ASN A 123 -30.76 -4.32 -20.68
C ASN A 123 -30.76 -3.36 -19.49
N HIS A 124 -30.84 -3.98 -18.31
CA HIS A 124 -30.51 -3.39 -17.04
C HIS A 124 -29.43 -4.24 -16.37
N HIS A 125 -28.37 -3.60 -15.85
CA HIS A 125 -27.28 -4.29 -15.19
C HIS A 125 -26.74 -3.50 -14.01
N LEU A 126 -26.20 -4.24 -13.04
CA LEU A 126 -25.44 -3.71 -11.91
C LEU A 126 -24.16 -4.55 -11.76
N ALA A 127 -23.07 -3.91 -11.35
CA ALA A 127 -21.81 -4.57 -11.03
C ALA A 127 -21.62 -4.63 -9.50
N PHE A 128 -20.99 -5.69 -9.02
CA PHE A 128 -20.83 -6.00 -7.60
C PHE A 128 -19.44 -6.57 -7.33
N GLU A 129 -18.91 -6.27 -6.16
CA GLU A 129 -17.70 -6.88 -5.61
C GLU A 129 -18.10 -7.59 -4.31
N CYS A 130 -17.75 -8.87 -4.18
CA CYS A 130 -18.14 -9.64 -3.00
C CYS A 130 -17.10 -10.69 -2.66
N ARG A 131 -16.90 -10.90 -1.35
CA ARG A 131 -16.27 -12.10 -0.82
C ARG A 131 -17.35 -13.07 -0.37
N PHE A 132 -17.47 -14.19 -1.07
CA PHE A 132 -18.44 -15.20 -0.69
C PHE A 132 -17.96 -16.00 0.51
N ASN A 133 -18.82 -16.20 1.50
CA ASN A 133 -18.53 -17.00 2.69
C ASN A 133 -19.83 -17.60 3.26
N LYS A 134 -19.76 -18.29 4.40
CA LYS A 134 -20.95 -18.92 5.01
C LYS A 134 -22.05 -17.90 5.37
N ARG A 135 -21.69 -16.65 5.66
CA ARG A 135 -22.61 -15.56 5.98
C ARG A 135 -23.10 -14.87 4.71
N THR A 136 -22.20 -14.61 3.78
CA THR A 136 -22.46 -13.98 2.48
C THR A 136 -22.38 -15.02 1.37
N TRP A 137 -23.29 -15.99 1.36
CA TRP A 137 -23.31 -17.06 0.35
C TRP A 137 -24.07 -16.64 -0.92
N ALA A 138 -24.87 -15.58 -0.84
CA ALA A 138 -25.51 -14.91 -1.97
C ALA A 138 -25.36 -13.39 -1.85
N TYR A 139 -25.10 -12.72 -2.98
CA TYR A 139 -24.89 -11.27 -3.03
C TYR A 139 -25.44 -10.68 -4.33
N GLY A 140 -26.01 -9.48 -4.26
CA GLY A 140 -26.75 -8.85 -5.36
C GLY A 140 -27.67 -7.76 -4.85
N LYS A 141 -28.83 -7.58 -5.50
CA LYS A 141 -29.77 -6.51 -5.14
C LYS A 141 -31.18 -7.02 -4.92
N GLU A 142 -31.75 -6.66 -3.79
CA GLU A 142 -33.18 -6.86 -3.47
C GLU A 142 -34.08 -6.05 -4.40
N ALA A 143 -33.84 -4.75 -4.55
CA ALA A 143 -34.54 -3.89 -5.51
C ALA A 143 -33.70 -3.73 -6.79
N PHE A 144 -33.55 -4.81 -7.57
CA PHE A 144 -32.71 -4.82 -8.77
C PHE A 144 -33.32 -4.01 -9.91
N ILE A 145 -34.57 -4.31 -10.29
CA ILE A 145 -35.34 -3.56 -11.30
C ILE A 145 -36.82 -3.54 -10.91
N SER A 146 -37.53 -2.44 -11.16
CA SER A 146 -38.97 -2.38 -10.95
C SER A 146 -39.72 -3.11 -12.07
N HIS A 147 -40.89 -3.68 -11.76
CA HIS A 147 -41.75 -4.32 -12.77
C HIS A 147 -42.10 -3.36 -13.90
N GLN A 148 -42.37 -2.10 -13.58
CA GLN A 148 -42.66 -1.06 -14.56
C GLN A 148 -41.53 -0.90 -15.59
N ASN A 149 -40.27 -0.90 -15.14
CA ASN A 149 -39.11 -0.77 -16.03
C ASN A 149 -38.77 -2.08 -16.76
N LEU A 150 -39.25 -3.22 -16.26
CA LEU A 150 -39.08 -4.52 -16.89
C LEU A 150 -40.05 -4.71 -18.06
N THR A 151 -41.32 -4.35 -17.86
CA THR A 151 -42.41 -4.54 -18.85
C THR A 151 -42.65 -3.34 -19.75
N GLY A 152 -42.30 -2.14 -19.31
CA GLY A 152 -42.45 -0.91 -20.09
C GLY A 152 -41.19 -0.61 -20.91
N PRO A 153 -41.33 0.10 -22.05
CA PRO A 153 -40.16 0.70 -22.69
C PRO A 153 -39.56 1.70 -21.71
N ALA A 154 -38.34 1.42 -21.23
CA ALA A 154 -37.62 2.39 -20.42
C ALA A 154 -37.38 3.66 -21.24
N SER A 155 -37.23 4.82 -20.60
CA SER A 155 -37.00 6.10 -21.31
C SER A 155 -35.83 6.08 -22.30
N ARG A 156 -34.89 5.14 -22.13
CA ARG A 156 -33.71 4.93 -22.98
C ARG A 156 -33.95 4.02 -24.19
N PHE A 157 -34.98 3.18 -24.19
CA PHE A 157 -35.17 2.13 -25.19
C PHE A 157 -36.55 2.20 -25.83
N LYS A 158 -36.65 1.81 -27.11
CA LYS A 158 -37.92 1.77 -27.84
C LYS A 158 -38.79 0.57 -27.44
N GLU A 159 -38.16 -0.47 -26.91
CA GLU A 159 -38.81 -1.72 -26.54
C GLU A 159 -38.57 -2.04 -25.06
N ALA A 160 -39.42 -2.89 -24.50
CA ALA A 160 -39.28 -3.40 -23.14
C ALA A 160 -38.18 -4.47 -23.06
N ILE A 161 -37.59 -4.59 -21.86
CA ILE A 161 -36.63 -5.67 -21.57
C ILE A 161 -37.33 -7.04 -21.66
N MET A 162 -38.54 -7.15 -21.09
CA MET A 162 -39.35 -8.35 -21.19
C MET A 162 -40.38 -8.23 -22.31
N GLN A 163 -40.42 -9.23 -23.20
CA GLN A 163 -41.40 -9.31 -24.29
C GLN A 163 -42.13 -10.64 -24.23
N SER A 164 -43.47 -10.61 -24.21
CA SER A 164 -44.31 -11.82 -24.17
C SER A 164 -43.98 -12.79 -23.03
N GLY A 165 -43.53 -12.28 -21.88
CA GLY A 165 -43.11 -13.10 -20.74
C GLY A 165 -41.75 -13.78 -20.91
N THR A 166 -40.98 -13.41 -21.92
CA THR A 166 -39.63 -13.93 -22.18
C THR A 166 -38.55 -12.89 -21.92
N LEU A 167 -37.41 -13.34 -21.38
CA LEU A 167 -36.20 -12.52 -21.19
C LEU A 167 -34.97 -13.41 -20.95
N ARG A 168 -33.78 -12.80 -20.90
CA ARG A 168 -32.53 -13.46 -20.51
C ARG A 168 -31.95 -12.79 -19.27
N ILE A 169 -31.51 -13.59 -18.30
CA ILE A 169 -30.69 -13.14 -17.16
C ILE A 169 -29.27 -13.68 -17.34
N SER A 170 -28.27 -12.82 -17.23
CA SER A 170 -26.87 -13.19 -17.38
C SER A 170 -26.05 -12.79 -16.16
N ALA A 171 -25.06 -13.61 -15.82
CA ALA A 171 -24.04 -13.24 -14.84
C ALA A 171 -22.66 -13.34 -15.47
N TYR A 172 -21.94 -12.21 -15.53
CA TYR A 172 -20.54 -12.12 -15.94
C TYR A 172 -19.70 -12.13 -14.67
N VAL A 173 -18.93 -13.20 -14.44
CA VAL A 173 -18.23 -13.41 -13.17
C VAL A 173 -16.73 -13.48 -13.40
N ARG A 174 -15.96 -12.61 -12.74
CA ARG A 174 -14.51 -12.72 -12.59
C ARG A 174 -14.17 -13.14 -11.17
N VAL A 175 -13.40 -14.21 -11.01
CA VAL A 175 -12.85 -14.64 -9.73
C VAL A 175 -11.51 -13.93 -9.53
N ILE A 176 -11.41 -13.16 -8.45
CA ILE A 176 -10.28 -12.27 -8.18
C ILE A 176 -9.35 -12.91 -7.14
N TRP A 177 -8.05 -12.78 -7.38
CA TRP A 177 -7.01 -13.17 -6.45
C TRP A 177 -7.01 -12.27 -5.21
N ASP A 178 -7.16 -12.90 -4.05
CA ASP A 178 -7.09 -12.23 -2.75
C ASP A 178 -5.66 -12.21 -2.23
N GLU A 179 -4.92 -11.15 -2.55
CA GLU A 179 -3.55 -10.97 -2.06
C GLU A 179 -3.46 -10.64 -0.57
N THR A 180 -4.57 -10.22 0.05
CA THR A 180 -4.62 -9.77 1.45
C THR A 180 -5.07 -10.85 2.43
N GLY A 181 -5.76 -11.88 1.91
CA GLY A 181 -6.45 -12.91 2.68
C GLY A 181 -7.82 -12.47 3.24
N ILE A 182 -8.20 -11.20 3.03
CA ILE A 182 -9.41 -10.56 3.57
C ILE A 182 -10.07 -9.60 2.56
N LEU A 183 -9.76 -9.71 1.26
CA LEU A 183 -10.27 -8.77 0.26
C LEU A 183 -11.81 -8.75 0.27
N TRP A 184 -12.39 -7.57 0.47
CA TRP A 184 -13.84 -7.34 0.61
C TRP A 184 -14.54 -8.06 1.77
N GLU A 185 -13.81 -8.46 2.80
CA GLU A 185 -14.39 -8.97 4.04
C GLU A 185 -14.95 -7.83 4.92
N ASP A 186 -16.03 -8.09 5.66
CA ASP A 186 -16.55 -7.13 6.66
C ASP A 186 -15.69 -7.18 7.94
N MET A 187 -14.92 -6.11 8.14
CA MET A 187 -13.89 -6.04 9.17
C MET A 187 -14.43 -5.68 10.56
N ARG A 188 -15.70 -5.29 10.69
CA ARG A 188 -16.23 -4.68 11.94
C ARG A 188 -16.10 -5.56 13.18
N ASN A 189 -15.99 -6.88 13.02
CA ASN A 189 -15.93 -7.83 14.13
C ASN A 189 -14.85 -8.92 13.98
N ILE A 190 -13.83 -8.70 13.14
CA ILE A 190 -12.78 -9.71 12.92
C ILE A 190 -11.53 -9.31 13.72
N PRO A 191 -11.03 -10.18 14.62
CA PRO A 191 -9.74 -9.93 15.25
C PRO A 191 -8.65 -9.98 14.18
N MET A 192 -7.91 -8.89 14.00
CA MET A 192 -6.86 -8.79 12.97
C MET A 192 -5.59 -9.56 13.33
N TYR A 193 -5.27 -9.65 14.62
CA TYR A 193 -4.02 -10.24 15.08
C TYR A 193 -3.75 -11.67 14.54
N PRO A 194 -4.72 -12.62 14.54
CA PRO A 194 -4.54 -13.94 13.91
C PRO A 194 -4.11 -13.91 12.43
N ILE A 195 -4.48 -12.86 11.70
CA ILE A 195 -4.24 -12.70 10.26
C ILE A 195 -2.89 -12.00 10.03
N VAL A 196 -2.70 -10.83 10.65
CA VAL A 196 -1.50 -10.01 10.44
C VAL A 196 -0.31 -10.43 11.27
N ARG A 197 -0.54 -11.04 12.45
CA ARG A 197 0.45 -11.39 13.48
C ARG A 197 1.31 -10.20 13.93
N CYS A 198 0.72 -9.01 13.90
CA CYS A 198 1.30 -7.73 14.29
C CYS A 198 0.25 -6.94 15.08
N VAL A 199 0.68 -6.05 15.96
CA VAL A 199 -0.22 -5.14 16.73
C VAL A 199 0.12 -3.69 16.46
N GLY A 200 -0.90 -2.84 16.52
CA GLY A 200 -0.77 -1.39 16.35
C GLY A 200 -0.28 -0.68 17.61
N LEU A 201 -0.09 0.63 17.49
CA LEU A 201 0.26 1.51 18.61
C LEU A 201 -0.87 2.50 18.84
N HIS A 202 -1.33 2.66 20.08
CA HIS A 202 -2.31 3.70 20.38
C HIS A 202 -1.79 5.07 19.96
N ARG A 203 -2.70 5.89 19.45
CA ARG A 203 -2.41 7.28 19.15
C ARG A 203 -2.05 8.01 20.44
N HIS A 204 -0.90 8.66 20.46
CA HIS A 204 -0.57 9.60 21.54
C HIS A 204 -1.16 10.98 21.23
N PRO A 205 -1.78 11.66 22.22
CA PRO A 205 -2.48 12.94 22.00
C PRO A 205 -1.56 14.09 21.56
N GLU A 206 -0.29 14.06 21.98
CA GLU A 206 0.69 15.11 21.61
C GLU A 206 1.59 14.72 20.43
N TYR A 207 1.77 13.42 20.15
CA TYR A 207 2.87 12.94 19.30
C TYR A 207 2.38 11.96 18.23
N HIS A 208 1.56 12.47 17.31
CA HIS A 208 0.86 11.67 16.29
C HIS A 208 1.80 10.92 15.33
N TYR A 209 2.97 11.48 15.00
CA TYR A 209 3.93 10.90 14.06
C TYR A 209 4.80 9.77 14.66
N ILE A 210 4.87 9.64 15.99
CA ILE A 210 5.77 8.68 16.65
C ILE A 210 5.35 7.24 16.37
N GLY A 211 4.04 6.93 16.41
CA GLY A 211 3.52 5.58 16.23
C GLY A 211 3.97 4.92 14.91
N PRO A 212 3.65 5.51 13.74
CA PRO A 212 4.09 4.99 12.44
C PRO A 212 5.60 4.78 12.34
N MET A 213 6.38 5.72 12.87
CA MET A 213 7.84 5.66 12.86
C MET A 213 8.39 4.53 13.75
N LEU A 214 7.81 4.33 14.94
CA LEU A 214 8.18 3.22 15.83
C LEU A 214 7.83 1.86 15.23
N GLN A 215 6.71 1.75 14.51
CA GLN A 215 6.36 0.51 13.78
C GLN A 215 7.44 0.18 12.74
N ALA A 216 7.89 1.18 11.98
CA ALA A 216 8.93 1.00 10.98
C ALA A 216 10.27 0.53 11.58
N ILE A 217 10.66 1.07 12.74
CA ILE A 217 11.88 0.66 13.44
C ILE A 217 11.73 -0.73 14.07
N PHE A 218 10.58 -1.01 14.70
CA PHE A 218 10.28 -2.28 15.36
C PHE A 218 10.33 -3.47 14.39
N HIS A 219 9.83 -3.26 13.17
CA HIS A 219 9.78 -4.28 12.15
C HIS A 219 11.12 -4.49 11.41
N MET A 220 12.12 -3.63 11.63
CA MET A 220 13.51 -3.94 11.28
C MET A 220 14.15 -4.77 12.38
N ARG A 221 14.08 -6.10 12.27
CA ARG A 221 14.50 -7.00 13.35
C ARG A 221 15.96 -6.80 13.78
N ILE A 222 16.87 -6.48 12.86
CA ILE A 222 18.26 -6.17 13.21
C ILE A 222 18.34 -4.95 14.14
N LEU A 223 17.62 -3.87 13.83
CA LEU A 223 17.60 -2.67 14.65
C LEU A 223 16.87 -2.92 15.98
N ARG A 224 15.78 -3.68 15.96
CA ARG A 224 15.08 -4.11 17.18
C ARG A 224 16.00 -4.90 18.12
N ASN A 225 16.73 -5.88 17.58
CA ASN A 225 17.67 -6.69 18.36
C ASN A 225 18.84 -5.85 18.88
N ALA A 226 19.36 -4.92 18.08
CA ALA A 226 20.39 -3.98 18.53
C ALA A 226 19.91 -3.12 19.71
N ILE A 227 18.64 -2.70 19.70
CA ILE A 227 18.01 -1.98 20.82
C ILE A 227 17.93 -2.87 22.07
N TYR A 228 17.59 -4.16 21.93
CA TYR A 228 17.59 -5.10 23.07
C TYR A 228 18.98 -5.34 23.69
N MET A 229 20.05 -5.13 22.93
CA MET A 229 21.42 -5.28 23.42
C MET A 229 21.92 -4.08 24.25
N ILE A 230 21.16 -2.98 24.32
CA ILE A 230 21.51 -1.83 25.15
C ILE A 230 21.38 -2.21 26.63
N PRO A 231 22.42 -2.03 27.47
CA PRO A 231 22.33 -2.30 28.90
C PRO A 231 21.33 -1.36 29.60
N THR A 232 20.31 -1.92 30.26
CA THR A 232 19.23 -1.14 30.91
C THR A 232 18.92 -1.55 32.35
N THR A 233 19.69 -2.49 32.92
CA THR A 233 19.44 -3.13 34.22
C THR A 233 19.35 -2.16 35.41
N ALA A 234 19.96 -0.98 35.34
CA ALA A 234 19.92 0.05 36.39
C ALA A 234 19.03 1.27 36.07
N HIS A 235 18.24 1.23 34.99
CA HIS A 235 17.59 2.42 34.46
C HIS A 235 16.07 2.37 34.60
N ASN A 236 15.49 3.37 35.29
CA ASN A 236 14.05 3.57 35.37
C ASN A 236 13.49 3.83 33.95
N PRO A 237 12.49 3.05 33.49
CA PRO A 237 11.89 3.21 32.16
C PRO A 237 11.34 4.63 31.91
N LYS A 238 10.83 5.31 32.93
CA LYS A 238 10.31 6.68 32.79
C LYS A 238 11.40 7.74 32.64
N THR A 239 12.68 7.41 32.79
CA THR A 239 13.81 8.35 32.62
C THR A 239 14.77 7.93 31.52
N SER A 240 14.86 6.63 31.22
CA SER A 240 15.71 6.09 30.16
C SER A 240 14.92 5.74 28.91
N VAL A 241 15.24 6.42 27.81
CA VAL A 241 14.65 6.17 26.48
C VAL A 241 14.86 4.72 26.03
N ALA A 242 16.05 4.15 26.27
CA ALA A 242 16.32 2.76 25.89
C ALA A 242 15.47 1.77 26.70
N SER A 243 15.33 1.98 28.02
CA SER A 243 14.52 1.12 28.88
C SER A 243 13.04 1.17 28.50
N ALA A 244 12.48 2.36 28.24
CA ALA A 244 11.11 2.50 27.72
C ALA A 244 10.92 1.84 26.35
N LEU A 245 11.87 2.03 25.42
CA LEU A 245 11.80 1.49 24.07
C LEU A 245 11.86 -0.04 24.06
N GLN A 246 12.73 -0.64 24.87
CA GLN A 246 12.82 -2.09 25.04
C GLN A 246 11.52 -2.68 25.60
N ARG A 247 10.90 -2.03 26.59
CA ARG A 247 9.61 -2.47 27.15
C ARG A 247 8.49 -2.36 26.12
N LEU A 248 8.43 -1.24 25.39
CA LEU A 248 7.46 -1.05 24.32
C LEU A 248 7.59 -2.13 23.24
N PHE A 249 8.82 -2.39 22.77
CA PHE A 249 9.06 -3.41 21.75
C PHE A 249 8.73 -4.81 22.25
N ARG A 250 9.03 -5.12 23.51
CA ARG A 250 8.64 -6.41 24.11
C ARG A 250 7.12 -6.56 24.23
N GLN A 251 6.39 -5.47 24.48
CA GLN A 251 4.92 -5.47 24.46
C GLN A 251 4.39 -5.66 23.04
N LEU A 252 5.00 -5.04 22.02
CA LEU A 252 4.64 -5.25 20.61
C LEU A 252 4.88 -6.71 20.16
N GLU A 253 5.87 -7.41 20.72
CA GLU A 253 6.13 -8.83 20.42
C GLU A 253 5.12 -9.78 21.09
N SER A 254 4.66 -9.46 22.30
CA SER A 254 3.85 -10.39 23.11
C SER A 254 2.35 -10.09 23.14
N SER A 255 1.97 -8.85 22.87
CA SER A 255 0.57 -8.42 22.93
C SER A 255 -0.23 -8.89 21.72
N GLN A 256 -1.52 -9.14 21.94
CA GLN A 256 -2.53 -9.31 20.87
C GLN A 256 -3.43 -8.07 20.72
N GLN A 257 -3.21 -7.06 21.57
CA GLN A 257 -3.94 -5.80 21.60
C GLN A 257 -3.00 -4.62 21.31
N PRO A 258 -3.52 -3.48 20.86
CA PRO A 258 -2.69 -2.31 20.59
C PRO A 258 -1.95 -1.84 21.84
N VAL A 259 -0.72 -1.36 21.65
CA VAL A 259 0.18 -0.99 22.75
C VAL A 259 0.26 0.53 22.89
N ALA A 260 0.25 1.02 24.12
CA ALA A 260 0.34 2.45 24.41
C ALA A 260 1.79 2.94 24.45
N ILE A 261 2.06 4.18 24.03
CA ILE A 261 3.42 4.75 23.96
C ILE A 261 3.74 5.73 25.11
N ASP A 262 2.86 5.87 26.10
CA ASP A 262 2.92 6.87 27.16
C ASP A 262 4.24 6.84 27.96
N GLU A 263 4.73 5.64 28.32
CA GLU A 263 5.98 5.51 29.06
C GLU A 263 7.19 6.03 28.25
N LEU A 264 7.21 5.74 26.94
CA LEU A 264 8.23 6.25 26.03
C LEU A 264 8.09 7.75 25.83
N ALA A 265 6.86 8.28 25.66
CA ALA A 265 6.62 9.71 25.52
C ALA A 265 7.15 10.51 26.73
N ILE A 266 6.94 10.01 27.96
CA ILE A 266 7.49 10.61 29.19
C ILE A 266 9.02 10.61 29.17
N ALA A 267 9.64 9.48 28.79
CA ALA A 267 11.09 9.36 28.74
C ALA A 267 11.70 10.30 27.68
N LEU A 268 11.08 10.40 26.50
CA LEU A 268 11.51 11.29 25.42
C LEU A 268 11.42 12.77 25.85
N LYS A 269 10.33 13.17 26.53
CA LYS A 269 10.14 14.53 27.05
C LYS A 269 11.20 14.92 28.06
N ARG A 270 11.52 14.02 29.00
CA ARG A 270 12.58 14.24 30.00
C ARG A 270 13.98 14.33 29.42
N ASN A 271 14.18 13.75 28.24
CA ASN A 271 15.45 13.78 27.51
C ASN A 271 15.49 14.90 26.45
N ASN A 272 14.53 15.84 26.45
CA ASN A 272 14.42 16.95 25.48
C ASN A 272 14.37 16.49 24.01
N ILE A 273 13.77 15.31 23.75
CA ILE A 273 13.61 14.77 22.38
C ILE A 273 12.27 15.21 21.78
N THR A 274 11.28 15.52 22.62
CA THR A 274 9.91 15.89 22.19
C THR A 274 9.52 17.33 22.47
N SER A 275 10.36 18.12 23.13
CA SER A 275 10.03 19.49 23.55
C SER A 275 10.33 20.53 22.49
N LEU A 276 9.74 20.43 21.29
CA LEU A 276 9.62 21.55 20.37
C LEU A 276 8.25 21.48 19.71
N SER A 277 7.44 22.49 20.00
CA SER A 277 5.99 22.55 19.83
C SER A 277 5.48 22.56 18.38
N MET A 278 6.32 22.45 17.34
CA MET A 278 5.93 22.43 15.92
C MET A 278 6.92 21.67 15.00
N ASN A 279 7.57 20.60 15.47
CA ASN A 279 8.60 19.93 14.69
C ASN A 279 8.07 18.74 13.86
N THR A 280 8.51 18.70 12.61
CA THR A 280 8.11 17.72 11.59
C THR A 280 8.54 16.29 11.97
N MET A 281 7.94 15.26 11.36
CA MET A 281 8.35 13.85 11.57
C MET A 281 9.86 13.66 11.31
N HIS A 282 10.43 14.45 10.38
CA HIS A 282 11.86 14.49 10.11
C HIS A 282 12.69 14.91 11.33
N ASP A 283 12.37 16.05 11.95
CA ASP A 283 13.19 16.60 13.05
C ASP A 283 13.22 15.64 14.24
N PHE A 284 12.05 15.05 14.53
CA PHE A 284 11.95 14.02 15.55
C PHE A 284 12.84 12.82 15.20
N TYR A 285 12.74 12.28 13.98
CA TYR A 285 13.55 11.14 13.57
C TYR A 285 15.05 11.44 13.65
N SER A 286 15.49 12.62 13.20
CA SER A 286 16.88 13.04 13.24
C SER A 286 17.43 13.13 14.67
N ILE A 287 16.67 13.72 15.60
CA ILE A 287 17.04 13.78 17.03
C ILE A 287 17.02 12.37 17.63
N PHE A 288 15.98 11.59 17.35
CA PHE A 288 15.81 10.23 17.87
C PHE A 288 16.93 9.30 17.41
N ARG A 289 17.29 9.34 16.12
CA ARG A 289 18.43 8.61 15.51
C ARG A 289 19.74 8.92 16.22
N ARG A 290 20.05 10.21 16.42
CA ARG A 290 21.27 10.65 17.14
C ARG A 290 21.26 10.18 18.59
N LYS A 291 20.11 10.26 19.27
CA LYS A 291 19.97 9.74 20.63
C LYS A 291 20.20 8.24 20.69
N LEU A 292 19.63 7.46 19.77
CA LEU A 292 19.85 6.01 19.69
C LEU A 292 21.33 5.70 19.45
N ALA A 293 21.99 6.37 18.51
CA ALA A 293 23.41 6.17 18.25
C ALA A 293 24.26 6.46 19.50
N SER A 294 23.95 7.56 20.21
CA SER A 294 24.61 7.93 21.47
C SER A 294 24.41 6.87 22.55
N ILE A 295 23.17 6.38 22.76
CA ILE A 295 22.90 5.36 23.78
C ILE A 295 23.58 4.02 23.42
N MET A 296 23.63 3.66 22.14
CA MET A 296 24.25 2.41 21.69
C MET A 296 25.78 2.43 21.79
N SER A 297 26.42 3.61 21.82
CA SER A 297 27.89 3.77 21.79
C SER A 297 28.65 3.06 22.94
N GLY A 298 27.98 2.78 24.05
CA GLY A 298 28.52 2.03 25.19
C GLY A 298 28.18 0.53 25.19
N SER A 299 27.72 -0.02 24.07
CA SER A 299 27.23 -1.41 23.98
C SER A 299 27.84 -2.15 22.79
N VAL A 300 27.53 -3.43 22.66
CA VAL A 300 27.92 -4.19 21.46
C VAL A 300 27.20 -3.73 20.18
N ALA A 301 26.12 -2.96 20.31
CA ALA A 301 25.38 -2.36 19.21
C ALA A 301 25.98 -1.02 18.73
N THR A 302 27.17 -0.62 19.20
CA THR A 302 27.83 0.62 18.79
C THR A 302 27.97 0.71 17.27
N GLY A 303 27.57 1.87 16.71
CA GLY A 303 27.70 2.15 15.28
C GLY A 303 26.65 1.49 14.38
N ILE A 304 25.72 0.68 14.91
CA ILE A 304 24.66 0.04 14.10
C ILE A 304 23.79 1.08 13.39
N ILE A 305 23.46 2.20 14.06
CA ILE A 305 22.69 3.30 13.45
C ILE A 305 23.41 3.86 12.21
N ASN A 306 24.70 4.14 12.32
CA ASN A 306 25.48 4.66 11.20
C ASN A 306 25.62 3.62 10.10
N LYS A 307 25.84 2.34 10.44
CA LYS A 307 25.89 1.26 9.45
C LYS A 307 24.59 1.12 8.66
N LEU A 308 23.43 1.31 9.30
CA LEU A 308 22.12 1.19 8.65
C LEU A 308 21.73 2.41 7.80
N PHE A 309 22.00 3.62 8.29
CA PHE A 309 21.41 4.85 7.74
C PHE A 309 22.43 5.82 7.13
N GLN A 310 23.73 5.70 7.40
CA GLN A 310 24.75 6.65 6.91
C GLN A 310 25.23 6.28 5.50
N GLY A 311 25.01 7.19 4.55
CA GLY A 311 25.64 7.18 3.24
C GLY A 311 26.74 8.23 3.13
N ARG A 312 27.44 8.25 1.99
CA ARG A 312 28.44 9.28 1.64
C ARG A 312 28.20 9.82 0.24
N ILE A 313 28.17 11.13 0.12
CA ILE A 313 28.12 11.85 -1.15
C ILE A 313 29.49 12.41 -1.45
N ARG A 314 29.91 12.26 -2.70
CA ARG A 314 31.09 12.91 -3.26
C ARG A 314 30.64 14.04 -4.16
N THR A 315 31.10 15.24 -3.82
CA THR A 315 30.94 16.44 -4.65
C THR A 315 32.26 16.70 -5.37
N THR A 316 32.25 16.61 -6.68
CA THR A 316 33.40 16.91 -7.55
C THR A 316 33.19 18.26 -8.22
N VAL A 317 34.16 19.15 -8.09
CA VAL A 317 34.16 20.45 -8.79
C VAL A 317 35.20 20.46 -9.88
N PHE A 318 34.76 20.85 -11.07
CA PHE A 318 35.50 20.99 -12.30
C PHE A 318 35.75 22.47 -12.56
N TYR A 319 36.99 22.84 -12.83
CA TYR A 319 37.39 24.20 -13.17
C TYR A 319 37.74 24.26 -14.65
N PRO A 320 36.87 24.79 -15.53
CA PRO A 320 37.16 24.85 -16.95
C PRO A 320 38.45 25.63 -17.24
N GLY A 321 39.29 25.09 -18.12
CA GLY A 321 40.60 25.67 -18.45
C GLY A 321 41.75 25.18 -17.56
N THR A 322 41.48 24.44 -16.48
CA THR A 322 42.50 23.71 -15.73
C THR A 322 42.18 22.21 -15.77
N HIS A 323 43.18 21.35 -15.92
CA HIS A 323 42.98 19.90 -15.81
C HIS A 323 42.81 19.45 -14.33
N GLN A 324 42.33 20.35 -13.46
CA GLN A 324 42.25 20.14 -12.02
C GLN A 324 40.80 19.96 -11.58
N THR A 325 40.63 19.11 -10.58
CA THR A 325 39.34 18.91 -9.90
C THR A 325 39.55 18.88 -8.40
N THR A 326 38.55 19.32 -7.65
CA THR A 326 38.49 19.16 -6.19
C THR A 326 37.37 18.21 -5.84
N ASN A 327 37.57 17.42 -4.78
CA ASN A 327 36.59 16.46 -4.30
C ASN A 327 36.34 16.69 -2.81
N TYR A 328 35.07 16.72 -2.43
CA TYR A 328 34.61 16.78 -1.04
C TYR A 328 33.72 15.58 -0.78
N VAL A 329 33.90 14.93 0.36
CA VAL A 329 33.07 13.79 0.76
C VAL A 329 32.37 14.13 2.06
N GLU A 330 31.05 14.03 2.06
CA GLU A 330 30.21 14.30 3.21
C GLU A 330 29.29 13.14 3.52
N ASP A 331 28.99 12.95 4.80
CA ASP A 331 28.03 11.96 5.27
C ASP A 331 26.60 12.50 5.11
N PHE A 332 25.68 11.65 4.67
CA PHE A 332 24.24 11.94 4.66
C PHE A 332 23.46 10.80 5.32
N TYR A 333 22.23 11.09 5.73
CA TYR A 333 21.35 10.10 6.37
C TYR A 333 19.95 10.04 5.77
N ASP A 334 19.55 11.07 5.03
CA ASP A 334 18.22 11.25 4.47
C ASP A 334 18.29 12.23 3.29
N PHE A 335 17.25 12.21 2.45
CA PHE A 335 17.04 13.17 1.36
C PHE A 335 15.77 13.97 1.60
N HIS A 336 15.76 15.20 1.08
CA HIS A 336 14.60 16.08 1.09
C HIS A 336 14.21 16.42 -0.34
N VAL A 337 12.98 16.08 -0.72
CA VAL A 337 12.43 16.38 -2.05
C VAL A 337 11.51 17.58 -1.94
N ASP A 338 11.79 18.61 -2.73
CA ASP A 338 10.91 19.75 -2.92
C ASP A 338 9.89 19.45 -4.02
N LEU A 339 8.62 19.38 -3.61
CA LEU A 339 7.49 19.04 -4.48
C LEU A 339 7.09 20.16 -5.44
N ASN A 340 7.69 21.35 -5.32
CA ASN A 340 7.54 22.42 -6.30
C ASN A 340 8.33 22.12 -7.58
N TRP A 341 9.37 21.28 -7.51
CA TRP A 341 10.31 21.03 -8.61
C TRP A 341 10.30 19.59 -9.12
N PHE A 342 9.92 18.62 -8.28
CA PHE A 342 10.02 17.21 -8.61
C PHE A 342 8.72 16.46 -8.32
N HIS A 343 8.31 15.62 -9.26
CA HIS A 343 7.07 14.84 -9.17
C HIS A 343 7.31 13.35 -8.93
N ASN A 344 8.54 12.88 -9.11
CA ASN A 344 8.95 11.51 -8.84
C ASN A 344 10.42 11.41 -8.40
N LEU A 345 10.81 10.24 -7.91
CA LEU A 345 12.19 9.99 -7.45
C LEU A 345 13.23 10.03 -8.56
N THR A 346 12.88 9.62 -9.78
CA THR A 346 13.80 9.61 -10.92
C THR A 346 14.21 11.02 -11.31
N GLU A 347 13.24 11.94 -11.41
CA GLU A 347 13.48 13.37 -11.64
C GLU A 347 14.38 13.96 -10.56
N PHE A 348 14.06 13.68 -9.30
CA PHE A 348 14.83 14.16 -8.15
C PHE A 348 16.30 13.71 -8.21
N PHE A 349 16.57 12.40 -8.30
CA PHE A 349 17.96 11.91 -8.28
C PHE A 349 18.74 12.29 -9.54
N THR A 350 18.08 12.31 -10.71
CA THR A 350 18.69 12.78 -11.96
C THR A 350 19.10 14.24 -11.86
N HIS A 351 18.26 15.09 -11.26
CA HIS A 351 18.62 16.48 -11.00
C HIS A 351 19.71 16.60 -9.93
N TYR A 352 19.59 15.85 -8.83
CA TYR A 352 20.53 15.87 -7.71
C TYR A 352 21.96 15.57 -8.14
N CYS A 353 22.14 14.62 -9.06
CA CYS A 353 23.45 14.21 -9.58
C CYS A 353 23.84 14.91 -10.89
N LYS A 354 23.07 15.90 -11.34
CA LYS A 354 23.34 16.64 -12.57
C LYS A 354 24.59 17.52 -12.40
N LEU A 355 25.33 17.71 -13.49
CA LEU A 355 26.38 18.73 -13.56
C LEU A 355 25.75 20.12 -13.54
N MET A 356 26.07 20.91 -12.51
CA MET A 356 25.46 22.22 -12.25
C MET A 356 26.55 23.29 -12.08
N PRO A 357 26.29 24.57 -12.36
CA PRO A 357 27.22 25.65 -12.02
C PRO A 357 27.53 25.67 -10.52
N LEU A 358 28.79 25.95 -10.17
CA LEU A 358 29.18 26.13 -8.77
C LEU A 358 28.49 27.38 -8.19
N GLN A 359 27.80 27.24 -7.06
CA GLN A 359 27.21 28.40 -6.39
C GLN A 359 28.30 29.33 -5.85
N GLN A 360 28.10 30.64 -5.94
CA GLN A 360 29.09 31.66 -5.53
C GLN A 360 29.53 31.54 -4.06
N SER A 361 28.68 31.02 -3.18
CA SER A 361 28.98 30.81 -1.75
C SER A 361 29.92 29.64 -1.47
N ALA A 362 30.14 28.73 -2.44
CA ALA A 362 30.98 27.53 -2.29
C ALA A 362 32.38 27.69 -2.92
N GLN A 363 32.82 28.92 -3.19
CA GLN A 363 34.09 29.19 -3.84
C GLN A 363 35.28 28.96 -2.88
N VAL A 364 36.25 28.17 -3.34
CA VAL A 364 37.53 27.99 -2.63
C VAL A 364 38.46 29.16 -3.03
N PRO A 365 39.04 29.91 -2.07
CA PRO A 365 39.86 31.10 -2.36
C PRO A 365 41.03 30.82 -3.31
N GLN A 366 41.61 29.63 -3.24
CA GLN A 366 42.73 29.19 -4.07
C GLN A 366 42.40 29.12 -5.58
N PHE A 367 41.12 29.04 -5.94
CA PHE A 367 40.64 28.94 -7.33
C PHE A 367 39.75 30.11 -7.74
N ALA A 368 39.77 31.22 -6.99
CA ALA A 368 38.91 32.39 -7.23
C ALA A 368 39.02 32.94 -8.67
N GLY A 369 40.19 32.85 -9.31
CA GLY A 369 40.42 33.26 -10.70
C GLY A 369 39.78 32.35 -11.77
N PHE A 370 39.41 31.13 -11.43
CA PHE A 370 38.76 30.15 -12.32
C PHE A 370 37.31 29.84 -11.91
N ALA A 371 36.83 30.47 -10.84
CA ALA A 371 35.54 30.18 -10.22
C ALA A 371 34.33 30.57 -11.08
N GLY A 372 34.48 31.53 -12.01
CA GLY A 372 33.39 32.08 -12.81
C GLY A 372 32.67 31.04 -13.69
N ASN A 373 33.37 29.99 -14.12
CA ASN A 373 32.82 28.92 -14.96
C ASN A 373 32.86 27.53 -14.28
N ALA A 374 33.21 27.45 -13.00
CA ALA A 374 33.33 26.16 -12.32
C ALA A 374 31.99 25.42 -12.28
N GLN A 375 32.03 24.11 -12.45
CA GLN A 375 30.86 23.24 -12.41
C GLN A 375 31.04 22.20 -11.31
N GLN A 376 29.96 21.81 -10.65
CA GLN A 376 29.95 20.78 -9.62
C GLN A 376 29.01 19.64 -9.98
N ARG A 377 29.35 18.44 -9.51
CA ARG A 377 28.53 17.25 -9.62
C ARG A 377 28.57 16.48 -8.32
N MET A 378 27.40 16.11 -7.82
CA MET A 378 27.25 15.21 -6.69
C MET A 378 27.07 13.77 -7.19
N THR A 379 27.70 12.81 -6.52
CA THR A 379 27.57 11.38 -6.82
C THR A 379 27.59 10.58 -5.52
N PHE A 380 26.99 9.40 -5.51
CA PHE A 380 27.00 8.52 -4.35
C PHE A 380 28.31 7.73 -4.28
N GLU A 381 29.08 7.99 -3.23
CA GLU A 381 30.27 7.21 -2.88
C GLU A 381 29.89 5.99 -2.02
N LYS A 382 28.91 6.15 -1.13
CA LYS A 382 28.35 5.06 -0.33
C LYS A 382 26.85 5.22 -0.19
N LEU A 383 26.11 4.20 -0.62
CA LEU A 383 24.67 4.12 -0.42
C LEU A 383 24.35 3.37 0.90
N PRO A 384 23.49 3.91 1.79
CA PRO A 384 23.16 3.28 3.08
C PRO A 384 22.23 2.06 2.88
N PRO A 385 22.30 1.00 3.71
CA PRO A 385 21.34 -0.10 3.63
C PRO A 385 19.87 0.32 3.70
N VAL A 386 19.57 1.36 4.49
CA VAL A 386 18.24 1.92 4.64
C VAL A 386 18.27 3.37 4.18
N LEU A 387 17.52 3.66 3.13
CA LEU A 387 17.42 4.98 2.54
C LEU A 387 16.12 5.67 2.99
N GLN A 388 16.23 6.91 3.44
CA GLN A 388 15.11 7.72 3.90
C GLN A 388 14.94 8.95 3.01
N ILE A 389 13.71 9.20 2.60
CA ILE A 389 13.39 10.31 1.69
C ILE A 389 12.17 11.03 2.26
N TYR A 390 12.33 12.29 2.62
CA TYR A 390 11.27 13.17 3.11
C TYR A 390 10.74 14.02 1.96
N LEU A 391 9.41 14.14 1.88
CA LEU A 391 8.74 14.99 0.91
C LEU A 391 8.34 16.28 1.63
N ASN A 392 8.99 17.39 1.27
CA ASN A 392 8.79 18.69 1.91
C ASN A 392 7.44 19.27 1.47
N ARG A 393 6.36 18.81 2.12
CA ARG A 393 4.99 19.26 1.85
C ARG A 393 4.62 20.55 2.53
N PHE A 394 5.36 21.02 3.53
CA PHE A 394 4.99 22.22 4.26
C PHE A 394 5.93 23.34 3.87
N ASP A 395 5.35 24.39 3.33
CA ASP A 395 6.08 25.61 2.96
C ASP A 395 5.34 26.84 3.48
N VAL A 396 6.06 27.93 3.68
CA VAL A 396 5.47 29.20 4.08
C VAL A 396 4.96 29.91 2.84
N ASP A 397 3.64 30.11 2.77
CA ASP A 397 3.02 30.86 1.69
C ASP A 397 3.49 32.33 1.75
N PRO A 398 4.18 32.86 0.71
CA PRO A 398 4.79 34.18 0.78
C PRO A 398 3.78 35.33 0.95
N GLY A 399 2.53 35.13 0.51
CA GLY A 399 1.49 36.15 0.60
C GLY A 399 0.80 36.21 1.95
N THR A 400 0.61 35.06 2.60
CA THR A 400 -0.14 34.95 3.86
C THR A 400 0.75 34.76 5.09
N LEU A 401 2.04 34.44 4.91
CA LEU A 401 3.00 34.05 5.94
C LEU A 401 2.53 32.86 6.80
N ARG A 402 1.63 32.04 6.24
CA ARG A 402 1.09 30.83 6.89
C ARG A 402 1.72 29.59 6.30
N ILE A 403 1.87 28.56 7.12
CA ILE A 403 2.31 27.24 6.66
C ILE A 403 1.18 26.63 5.80
N LYS A 404 1.49 26.32 4.55
CA LYS A 404 0.60 25.65 3.61
C LYS A 404 1.13 24.26 3.31
N LYS A 405 0.23 23.27 3.31
CA LYS A 405 0.54 21.91 2.88
C LYS A 405 0.36 21.81 1.36
N SER A 406 1.37 21.27 0.67
CA SER A 406 1.32 20.91 -0.74
C SER A 406 0.52 19.62 -0.93
N GLU A 407 -0.48 19.71 -1.80
CA GLU A 407 -1.32 18.61 -2.26
C GLU A 407 -0.83 18.07 -3.62
N SER A 408 0.36 18.46 -4.08
CA SER A 408 0.93 17.92 -5.31
C SER A 408 1.11 16.41 -5.19
N ALA A 409 0.59 15.66 -6.16
CA ALA A 409 0.82 14.23 -6.24
C ALA A 409 2.33 13.96 -6.42
N PHE A 410 2.83 12.94 -5.72
CA PHE A 410 4.20 12.46 -5.87
C PHE A 410 4.22 10.96 -6.15
N GLU A 411 4.91 10.57 -7.22
CA GLU A 411 5.05 9.18 -7.63
C GLU A 411 6.31 8.55 -7.02
N TYR A 412 6.14 7.35 -6.48
CA TYR A 412 7.23 6.57 -5.91
C TYR A 412 7.06 5.09 -6.26
N PRO A 413 8.03 4.47 -6.95
CA PRO A 413 7.91 3.09 -7.41
C PRO A 413 8.15 2.08 -6.26
N GLN A 414 7.78 0.82 -6.48
CA GLN A 414 8.12 -0.24 -5.52
C GLN A 414 9.64 -0.50 -5.42
N ALA A 415 10.37 -0.27 -6.51
CA ALA A 415 11.80 -0.47 -6.59
C ALA A 415 12.47 0.72 -7.27
N ILE A 416 13.66 1.10 -6.78
CA ILE A 416 14.54 2.09 -7.41
C ILE A 416 15.92 1.48 -7.63
N ASP A 417 16.59 1.87 -8.70
CA ASP A 417 18.01 1.58 -8.90
C ASP A 417 18.77 2.90 -8.98
N LEU A 418 19.79 3.04 -8.14
CA LEU A 418 20.64 4.22 -8.04
C LEU A 418 22.02 4.01 -8.67
N SER A 419 22.18 2.97 -9.50
CA SER A 419 23.44 2.58 -10.16
C SER A 419 24.05 3.73 -10.97
N ASP A 420 23.21 4.47 -11.71
CA ASP A 420 23.60 5.58 -12.58
C ASP A 420 24.16 6.80 -11.83
N TYR A 421 23.95 6.88 -10.52
CA TYR A 421 24.27 8.06 -9.71
C TYR A 421 25.57 7.92 -8.90
N LYS A 422 26.38 6.88 -9.16
CA LYS A 422 27.56 6.51 -8.37
C LYS A 422 28.86 7.14 -8.90
N SER A 423 29.85 7.31 -8.03
CA SER A 423 31.09 8.05 -8.32
C SER A 423 32.08 7.37 -9.28
N SER A 424 32.17 6.04 -9.33
CA SER A 424 33.15 5.34 -10.16
C SER A 424 32.68 3.98 -10.70
N ALA A 425 33.40 3.50 -11.72
CA ALA A 425 33.15 2.19 -12.32
C ALA A 425 33.38 1.01 -11.35
N ALA A 426 34.35 1.14 -10.43
CA ALA A 426 34.59 0.17 -9.38
C ALA A 426 33.46 0.18 -8.32
N ASP A 427 32.82 1.34 -8.12
CA ASP A 427 31.68 1.45 -7.21
C ASP A 427 30.44 0.76 -7.78
N HIS A 428 30.26 0.67 -9.11
CA HIS A 428 29.11 -0.03 -9.72
C HIS A 428 29.00 -1.52 -9.34
N LEU A 429 30.05 -2.15 -8.79
CA LEU A 429 30.00 -3.50 -8.23
C LEU A 429 29.23 -3.58 -6.90
N GLN A 430 29.03 -2.45 -6.20
CA GLN A 430 28.22 -2.41 -4.99
C GLN A 430 26.72 -2.34 -5.33
N TRP A 431 25.89 -3.05 -4.56
CA TRP A 431 24.45 -3.02 -4.70
C TRP A 431 23.88 -1.60 -4.62
N SER A 432 23.01 -1.25 -5.58
CA SER A 432 22.37 0.07 -5.73
C SER A 432 20.86 0.00 -5.86
N ARG A 433 20.31 -1.23 -5.89
CA ARG A 433 18.88 -1.47 -6.03
C ARG A 433 18.22 -1.55 -4.66
N TYR A 434 17.09 -0.87 -4.54
CA TYR A 434 16.31 -0.78 -3.31
C TYR A 434 14.86 -1.18 -3.56
N LEU A 435 14.23 -1.76 -2.54
CA LEU A 435 12.80 -2.01 -2.49
C LEU A 435 12.16 -1.13 -1.43
N LEU A 436 10.97 -0.58 -1.73
CA LEU A 436 10.19 0.18 -0.78
C LEU A 436 9.86 -0.71 0.43
N TYR A 437 10.21 -0.21 1.61
CA TYR A 437 9.91 -0.85 2.88
C TYR A 437 8.73 -0.18 3.58
N GLY A 438 8.65 1.15 3.50
CA GLY A 438 7.60 1.91 4.15
C GLY A 438 7.22 3.20 3.41
N ALA A 439 5.92 3.47 3.33
CA ALA A 439 5.37 4.74 2.90
C ALA A 439 4.54 5.34 4.04
N PHE A 440 4.85 6.57 4.43
CA PHE A 440 4.23 7.26 5.55
C PHE A 440 3.40 8.41 5.02
N PHE A 441 2.23 8.64 5.62
CA PHE A 441 1.26 9.61 5.12
C PHE A 441 0.83 10.55 6.21
N HIS A 442 0.59 11.80 5.84
CA HIS A 442 -0.05 12.81 6.65
C HIS A 442 -1.38 13.20 5.98
N LEU A 443 -2.51 12.77 6.52
CA LEU A 443 -3.79 12.82 5.79
C LEU A 443 -4.54 14.15 5.95
N SER A 444 -4.29 14.90 7.03
CA SER A 444 -4.98 16.19 7.35
C SER A 444 -6.47 16.17 7.01
N ILE A 445 -7.24 15.26 7.59
CA ILE A 445 -8.69 15.19 7.36
C ILE A 445 -9.43 16.14 8.30
N PRO A 446 -10.62 16.69 7.95
CA PRO A 446 -11.32 17.65 8.81
C PRO A 446 -11.59 17.15 10.23
N SER A 447 -11.84 15.84 10.39
CA SER A 447 -12.04 15.20 11.70
C SER A 447 -10.74 14.92 12.46
N ASP A 448 -9.59 14.99 11.79
CA ASP A 448 -8.27 14.70 12.35
C ASP A 448 -7.16 15.42 11.54
N PRO A 449 -6.85 16.68 11.90
CA PRO A 449 -5.91 17.51 11.14
C PRO A 449 -4.46 17.00 11.18
N HIS A 450 -4.14 16.06 12.09
CA HIS A 450 -2.81 15.52 12.31
C HIS A 450 -2.75 13.99 12.19
N ALA A 451 -3.62 13.40 11.37
CA ALA A 451 -3.63 11.96 11.14
C ALA A 451 -2.33 11.51 10.43
N PHE A 452 -1.55 10.65 11.11
CA PHE A 452 -0.42 9.94 10.52
C PHE A 452 -0.71 8.45 10.42
N THR A 453 -0.35 7.85 9.30
CA THR A 453 -0.43 6.41 9.05
C THR A 453 0.77 5.95 8.24
N CYS A 454 1.08 4.66 8.24
CA CYS A 454 2.06 4.10 7.32
C CYS A 454 1.61 2.76 6.73
N TYR A 455 2.10 2.48 5.54
CA TYR A 455 2.11 1.15 4.95
C TYR A 455 3.53 0.62 5.08
N LEU A 456 3.68 -0.56 5.68
CA LEU A 456 4.97 -1.22 5.83
C LEU A 456 4.93 -2.61 5.20
N SER A 457 6.08 -3.06 4.72
CA SER A 457 6.31 -4.42 4.26
C SER A 457 7.31 -5.14 5.18
N PRO A 458 6.89 -5.55 6.39
CA PRO A 458 7.79 -6.10 7.42
C PRO A 458 8.30 -7.52 7.14
N GLY A 459 7.83 -8.16 6.06
CA GLY A 459 8.21 -9.51 5.66
C GLY A 459 8.55 -9.56 4.18
N SER A 460 7.89 -10.41 3.40
CA SER A 460 8.01 -10.43 1.93
C SER A 460 7.70 -9.06 1.31
N PRO A 461 8.43 -8.61 0.26
CA PRO A 461 8.17 -7.34 -0.44
C PRO A 461 6.79 -7.27 -1.12
N THR A 462 6.06 -8.39 -1.17
CA THR A 462 4.70 -8.49 -1.69
C THR A 462 3.61 -8.39 -0.62
N ARG A 463 3.98 -8.44 0.66
CA ARG A 463 3.02 -8.38 1.77
C ARG A 463 3.06 -7.01 2.41
N TRP A 464 2.00 -6.24 2.22
CA TRP A 464 1.82 -4.91 2.80
C TRP A 464 0.83 -4.94 3.95
N LEU A 465 1.16 -4.17 4.99
CA LEU A 465 0.31 -3.93 6.14
C LEU A 465 0.14 -2.43 6.32
N HIS A 466 -1.09 -1.98 6.54
CA HIS A 466 -1.46 -0.62 6.86
C HIS A 466 -1.61 -0.48 8.38
N PHE A 467 -0.85 0.45 8.96
CA PHE A 467 -0.81 0.74 10.39
C PHE A 467 -1.47 2.09 10.66
N VAL A 468 -2.69 2.04 11.21
CA VAL A 468 -3.47 3.22 11.57
C VAL A 468 -3.72 3.20 13.06
N ASN A 469 -2.91 3.93 13.82
CA ASN A 469 -2.94 3.91 15.28
C ASN A 469 -2.91 2.44 15.78
N GLY A 470 -3.90 2.03 16.57
CA GLY A 470 -3.99 0.67 17.10
C GLY A 470 -4.41 -0.38 16.06
N GLY A 471 -4.96 0.03 14.92
CA GLY A 471 -5.39 -0.87 13.85
C GLY A 471 -4.24 -1.29 12.94
N VAL A 472 -4.19 -2.58 12.62
CA VAL A 472 -3.27 -3.13 11.60
C VAL A 472 -4.10 -3.99 10.65
N THR A 473 -4.07 -3.66 9.36
CA THR A 473 -4.79 -4.41 8.33
C THR A 473 -3.85 -4.76 7.18
N PRO A 474 -4.00 -5.92 6.52
CA PRO A 474 -3.44 -6.14 5.20
C PRO A 474 -3.79 -5.02 4.22
N ALA A 475 -2.89 -4.74 3.28
CA ALA A 475 -3.12 -3.78 2.20
C ALA A 475 -2.75 -4.41 0.87
N THR A 476 -3.50 -4.02 -0.16
CA THR A 476 -3.23 -4.39 -1.55
C THR A 476 -2.04 -3.62 -2.11
N HIS A 477 -1.40 -4.15 -3.15
CA HIS A 477 -0.36 -3.44 -3.89
C HIS A 477 -0.89 -2.11 -4.41
N TYR A 478 -2.09 -2.13 -4.99
CA TYR A 478 -2.76 -0.93 -5.48
C TYR A 478 -3.00 0.11 -4.38
N GLU A 479 -3.44 -0.28 -3.17
CA GLU A 479 -3.62 0.68 -2.08
C GLU A 479 -2.33 1.37 -1.65
N VAL A 480 -1.16 0.75 -1.87
CA VAL A 480 0.13 1.35 -1.54
C VAL A 480 0.61 2.27 -2.65
N PHE A 481 0.42 1.90 -3.91
CA PHE A 481 1.04 2.57 -5.07
C PHE A 481 0.06 3.36 -5.95
N ASP A 482 -1.23 3.43 -5.65
CA ASP A 482 -2.20 4.19 -6.47
C ASP A 482 -1.93 5.71 -6.41
N TYR A 483 -1.62 6.27 -7.58
CA TYR A 483 -1.25 7.68 -7.73
C TYR A 483 -2.42 8.60 -8.07
N HIS A 484 -3.52 8.07 -8.62
CA HIS A 484 -4.54 8.91 -9.27
C HIS A 484 -5.94 8.77 -8.67
N GLY A 485 -6.14 7.81 -7.74
CA GLY A 485 -7.44 7.61 -7.11
C GLY A 485 -8.51 7.34 -8.17
N ALA A 486 -8.17 6.48 -9.15
CA ALA A 486 -8.99 6.29 -10.33
C ALA A 486 -10.43 5.94 -9.93
N PRO A 487 -11.44 6.61 -10.53
CA PRO A 487 -12.82 6.26 -10.29
C PRO A 487 -13.05 4.80 -10.68
N ASP A 488 -14.08 4.18 -10.12
CA ASP A 488 -14.46 2.85 -10.58
C ASP A 488 -14.79 2.93 -12.09
N PRO A 489 -14.32 1.96 -12.88
CA PRO A 489 -14.51 1.96 -14.34
C PRO A 489 -15.99 1.85 -14.74
N VAL A 490 -16.81 1.32 -13.84
CA VAL A 490 -18.26 1.20 -13.93
C VAL A 490 -18.88 1.52 -12.58
N ARG A 491 -20.19 1.78 -12.56
CA ARG A 491 -20.91 1.93 -11.29
C ARG A 491 -21.02 0.57 -10.59
N ILE A 492 -20.27 0.41 -9.51
CA ILE A 492 -20.31 -0.78 -8.65
C ILE A 492 -21.26 -0.49 -7.48
N ASP A 493 -22.26 -1.36 -7.27
CA ASP A 493 -23.20 -1.26 -6.18
C ASP A 493 -22.53 -1.74 -4.88
N ARG A 494 -22.24 -0.78 -3.99
CA ARG A 494 -21.63 -0.99 -2.68
C ARG A 494 -22.47 -0.28 -1.63
N ASP A 495 -22.55 -0.85 -0.42
CA ASP A 495 -23.25 -0.22 0.70
C ASP A 495 -22.48 0.99 1.26
N ASP A 496 -21.15 0.98 1.16
CA ASP A 496 -20.29 2.08 1.62
C ASP A 496 -19.80 2.98 0.48
N LYS A 497 -19.84 4.30 0.71
CA LYS A 497 -19.15 5.28 -0.15
C LYS A 497 -17.63 5.13 0.04
N ARG A 498 -16.92 4.60 -0.95
CA ARG A 498 -15.44 4.61 -0.92
C ARG A 498 -14.93 6.05 -0.88
N SER A 499 -14.04 6.34 0.05
CA SER A 499 -13.29 7.60 0.05
C SER A 499 -12.35 7.59 -1.16
N LEU A 500 -12.46 8.62 -2.02
CA LEU A 500 -11.52 8.92 -3.12
C LEU A 500 -10.20 9.47 -2.54
N PHE A 501 -9.60 8.71 -1.62
CA PHE A 501 -8.42 9.15 -0.90
C PHE A 501 -7.19 9.10 -1.82
N ARG A 502 -6.76 10.26 -2.30
CA ARG A 502 -5.60 10.42 -3.19
C ARG A 502 -4.30 10.36 -2.39
N ARG A 503 -3.83 9.13 -2.17
CA ARG A 503 -2.66 8.82 -1.32
C ARG A 503 -1.38 9.53 -1.76
N SER A 504 -1.15 9.65 -3.06
CA SER A 504 -0.01 10.36 -3.65
C SER A 504 0.08 11.85 -3.26
N GLU A 505 -1.04 12.48 -2.87
CA GLU A 505 -1.10 13.87 -2.42
C GLU A 505 -0.76 14.00 -0.91
N HIS A 506 -0.56 12.87 -0.22
CA HIS A 506 -0.43 12.81 1.23
C HIS A 506 0.78 12.01 1.74
N VAL A 507 1.49 11.30 0.85
CA VAL A 507 2.75 10.64 1.20
C VAL A 507 3.77 11.67 1.67
N TYR A 508 4.35 11.48 2.84
CA TYR A 508 5.19 12.44 3.55
C TYR A 508 6.64 11.96 3.68
N MET A 509 6.84 10.65 3.84
CA MET A 509 8.16 10.04 3.94
C MET A 509 8.13 8.68 3.25
N LEU A 510 9.24 8.33 2.63
CA LEU A 510 9.50 7.03 2.03
C LEU A 510 10.73 6.41 2.70
N MET A 511 10.66 5.11 2.91
CA MET A 511 11.77 4.32 3.44
C MET A 511 12.02 3.14 2.51
N TYR A 512 13.21 3.08 1.96
CA TYR A 512 13.69 2.05 1.06
C TYR A 512 14.76 1.21 1.75
N VAL A 513 14.80 -0.09 1.49
CA VAL A 513 15.83 -0.99 1.99
C VAL A 513 16.53 -1.64 0.80
N ARG A 514 17.87 -1.67 0.86
CA ARG A 514 18.70 -2.23 -0.20
C ARG A 514 18.38 -3.71 -0.39
N GLU A 515 18.16 -4.12 -1.64
CA GLU A 515 17.54 -5.41 -1.94
C GLU A 515 18.36 -6.60 -1.43
N ASP A 516 19.68 -6.53 -1.52
CA ASP A 516 20.64 -7.54 -1.04
C ASP A 516 20.62 -7.74 0.48
N LEU A 517 20.38 -6.67 1.24
CA LEU A 517 20.36 -6.70 2.71
C LEU A 517 18.96 -6.79 3.28
N ARG A 518 17.91 -6.76 2.46
CA ARG A 518 16.53 -6.64 2.94
C ARG A 518 16.13 -7.79 3.84
N ASP A 519 16.39 -9.03 3.44
CA ASP A 519 16.08 -10.19 4.28
C ASP A 519 16.87 -10.17 5.59
N PHE A 520 18.16 -9.82 5.51
CA PHE A 520 19.00 -9.69 6.69
C PHE A 520 18.49 -8.61 7.66
N ILE A 521 18.16 -7.40 7.18
CA ILE A 521 17.71 -6.28 8.02
C ILE A 521 16.35 -6.57 8.66
N LEU A 522 15.42 -7.17 7.91
CA LEU A 522 14.05 -7.38 8.35
C LEU A 522 13.86 -8.68 9.15
N ASN A 523 14.58 -9.75 8.81
CA ASN A 523 14.40 -11.08 9.40
C ASN A 523 15.60 -11.60 10.18
N GLY A 524 16.79 -11.01 10.00
CA GLY A 524 18.03 -11.43 10.62
C GLY A 524 18.04 -11.28 12.14
N SER A 525 18.77 -12.18 12.81
CA SER A 525 18.92 -12.20 14.27
C SER A 525 20.30 -11.75 14.76
N ASP A 526 21.33 -11.93 13.92
CA ASP A 526 22.71 -11.65 14.29
C ASP A 526 23.08 -10.18 13.99
N VAL A 527 23.06 -9.36 15.04
CA VAL A 527 23.47 -7.95 14.96
C VAL A 527 24.96 -7.82 14.62
N MET A 528 25.80 -8.80 15.01
CA MET A 528 27.24 -8.77 14.78
C MET A 528 27.58 -9.00 13.31
N ALA A 529 26.77 -9.76 12.59
CA ALA A 529 26.96 -9.93 11.15
C ALA A 529 26.92 -8.59 10.39
N LEU A 530 26.17 -7.58 10.86
CA LEU A 530 26.20 -6.23 10.26
C LEU A 530 27.57 -5.56 10.42
N HIS A 531 28.34 -5.90 11.46
CA HIS A 531 29.71 -5.42 11.63
C HIS A 531 30.68 -6.04 10.62
N ASN A 532 30.37 -7.22 10.09
CA ASN A 532 31.21 -7.95 9.11
C ASN A 532 30.83 -7.68 7.65
N VAL A 533 29.64 -7.11 7.40
CA VAL A 533 29.15 -6.78 6.05
C VAL A 533 29.77 -5.48 5.50
N TYR A 534 30.36 -4.65 6.37
CA TYR A 534 30.83 -3.29 6.03
C TYR A 534 32.27 -3.00 6.42
#